data_AF-A0A376YG63-F1
#
_entry.id   AF-A0A376YG63-F1
#
_cell.length_a   1.000
_cell.length_b   1.000
_cell.length_c   1.000
_cell.angle_alpha   90.00
_cell.angle_beta   90.00
_cell.angle_gamma   90.00
#
_symmetry.space_group_name_H-M   'P 1'
#
loop_
_entity.id
_entity.type
_entity.pdbx_description
1 polymer ?
#
loop_
_entity_poly.entity_id
_entity_poly.type
_entity_poly.pdbx_seq_one_letter_code
_entity_poly.pdbx_strand_id
1 'polypeptide(L)' 'MAVHPDVQDKGLGTLMAMTLESVARQEGVKRVTCSAREDAVEFFAKLGFVNQGEITTPTTTPIRHF' A
#
# COMPACT_ATOMS: atom_id res chain seq x y z
N MET A 1 0.37 -2.76 -4.37
CA MET A 1 1.39 -1.82 -4.93
C MET A 1 2.64 -2.64 -5.23
N ALA A 2 3.30 -2.39 -6.36
CA ALA A 2 4.49 -3.16 -6.76
C ALA A 2 5.50 -2.24 -7.46
N VAL A 3 6.79 -2.52 -7.24
CA VAL A 3 7.93 -1.88 -7.89
C VAL A 3 8.85 -2.98 -8.37
N HIS A 4 9.37 -2.88 -9.60
CA HIS A 4 10.26 -3.89 -10.18
C HIS A 4 11.53 -4.04 -9.30
N PRO A 5 12.01 -5.26 -9.02
CA PRO A 5 13.14 -5.50 -8.10
C PRO A 5 14.37 -4.61 -8.34
N ASP A 6 14.80 -4.45 -9.60
CA ASP A 6 15.96 -3.63 -9.98
C ASP A 6 15.86 -2.13 -9.63
N VAL A 7 14.66 -1.65 -9.30
CA VAL A 7 14.39 -0.26 -8.95
C VAL A 7 13.69 -0.10 -7.60
N GLN A 8 13.68 -1.15 -6.77
CA GLN A 8 13.30 -1.05 -5.36
C GLN A 8 14.32 -0.24 -4.55
N ASP A 9 13.93 0.22 -3.36
CA ASP A 9 14.73 1.04 -2.44
C ASP A 9 15.27 2.38 -3.00
N LYS A 10 14.81 2.78 -4.18
CA LYS A 10 15.11 4.07 -4.82
C LYS A 10 14.04 5.14 -4.58
N GLY A 11 13.13 4.91 -3.62
CA GLY A 11 12.04 5.84 -3.28
C GLY A 11 10.81 5.80 -4.18
N LEU A 12 10.79 4.97 -5.22
CA LEU A 12 9.64 4.85 -6.14
C LEU A 12 8.35 4.44 -5.44
N GLY A 13 8.42 3.49 -4.50
CA GLY A 13 7.25 3.06 -3.72
C GLY A 13 6.65 4.19 -2.90
N THR A 14 7.50 5.03 -2.28
CA THR A 14 7.08 6.22 -1.54
C THR A 14 6.40 7.23 -2.47
N LEU A 15 7.01 7.52 -3.63
CA LEU A 15 6.44 8.45 -4.61
C LEU A 15 5.06 7.98 -5.08
N MET A 16 4.91 6.69 -5.39
CA MET A 16 3.63 6.10 -5.77
C MET A 16 2.58 6.27 -4.66
N ALA A 17 2.93 5.92 -3.42
CA ALA A 17 1.99 6.01 -2.31
C ALA A 17 1.55 7.45 -2.03
N MET A 18 2.48 8.43 -2.06
CA MET A 18 2.15 9.84 -1.88
C MET A 18 1.25 10.36 -3.01
N THR A 19 1.50 9.93 -4.25
CA THR A 19 0.67 10.33 -5.39
C THR A 19 -0.76 9.79 -5.24
N LEU A 20 -0.91 8.52 -4.87
CA LEU A 20 -2.22 7.91 -4.65
C LEU A 20 -2.96 8.57 -3.46
N GLU A 21 -2.24 8.89 -2.39
CA GLU A 21 -2.79 9.59 -1.23
C GLU A 21 -3.29 10.99 -1.60
N SER A 22 -2.52 11.72 -2.41
CA SER A 22 -2.93 13.03 -2.94
C SER A 22 -4.21 12.93 -3.78
N VAL A 23 -4.34 11.91 -4.64
CA VAL A 23 -5.55 11.71 -5.45
C VAL A 23 -6.75 11.39 -4.55
N ALA A 24 -6.60 10.45 -3.60
CA ALA A 24 -7.66 10.09 -2.66
C ALA A 24 -8.14 11.30 -1.84
N ARG A 25 -7.21 12.18 -1.44
CA ARG A 25 -7.54 13.43 -0.74
C ARG A 25 -8.34 14.39 -1.62
N GLN A 26 -7.96 14.54 -2.89
CA GLN A 26 -8.68 15.39 -3.86
C GLN A 26 -10.10 14.86 -4.14
N GLU A 27 -10.28 13.55 -4.13
CA GLU A 27 -11.60 12.90 -4.26
C GLU A 27 -12.43 12.98 -2.97
N GLY A 28 -11.92 13.56 -1.89
CA GLY A 28 -12.64 13.70 -0.62
C GLY A 28 -12.79 12.39 0.15
N VAL A 29 -11.93 11.40 -0.11
CA VAL A 29 -11.96 10.10 0.57
C VAL A 29 -11.60 10.29 2.05
N LYS A 30 -12.43 9.71 2.92
CA LYS A 30 -12.26 9.82 4.39
C LYS A 30 -11.20 8.89 4.95
N ARG A 31 -10.91 7.77 4.28
CA ARG A 31 -9.98 6.73 4.74
C ARG A 31 -9.43 5.91 3.59
N VAL A 32 -8.12 5.68 3.60
CA VAL A 32 -7.43 4.73 2.73
C VAL A 32 -7.07 3.49 3.53
N THR A 33 -7.41 2.31 3.01
CA THR A 33 -7.04 1.01 3.61
C THR A 33 -6.27 0.21 2.58
N CYS A 34 -5.27 -0.56 3.02
CA CYS A 34 -4.56 -1.48 2.14
C CYS A 34 -4.35 -2.84 2.81
N SER A 35 -4.43 -3.89 2.01
CA SER A 35 -3.97 -5.22 2.40
C SER A 35 -2.48 -5.31 2.07
N ALA A 36 -1.64 -4.98 3.05
CA ALA A 36 -0.19 -5.06 2.91
C ALA A 36 0.30 -6.50 3.14
N ARG A 37 1.32 -6.90 2.37
CA ARG A 37 2.12 -8.08 2.71
C ARG A 37 2.89 -7.81 4.01
N GLU A 38 3.22 -8.86 4.75
CA GLU A 38 3.89 -8.75 6.05
C GLU A 38 5.23 -7.99 5.96
N ASP A 39 6.00 -8.27 4.92
CA ASP A 39 7.27 -7.60 4.61
C ASP A 39 7.12 -6.11 4.25
N ALA A 40 5.93 -5.68 3.84
CA ALA A 40 5.64 -4.29 3.47
C ALA A 40 5.03 -3.47 4.62
N VAL A 41 4.73 -4.09 5.78
CA VAL A 41 4.08 -3.41 6.92
C VAL A 41 4.90 -2.22 7.39
N GLU A 42 6.21 -2.38 7.57
CA GLU A 42 7.09 -1.30 8.04
C GLU A 42 7.14 -0.13 7.04
N PHE A 43 7.11 -0.44 5.73
CA PHE A 43 7.06 0.59 4.69
C PHE A 43 5.79 1.45 4.82
N PHE A 44 4.61 0.83 4.96
CA PHE A 44 3.35 1.58 5.12
C PHE A 44 3.26 2.30 6.47
N ALA A 45 3.84 1.74 7.53
CA ALA A 45 3.92 2.41 8.83
C ALA A 45 4.69 3.74 8.74
N LYS A 46 5.79 3.80 7.98
CA LYS A 46 6.54 5.04 7.70
C LYS A 46 5.72 6.09 6.94
N LEU A 47 4.68 5.67 6.22
CA LEU A 47 3.75 6.55 5.52
C LEU A 47 2.55 6.97 6.38
N GLY A 48 2.51 6.58 7.65
CA GLY A 48 1.42 6.93 8.58
C GLY A 48 0.23 5.97 8.57
N PHE A 49 0.33 4.83 7.90
CA PHE A 49 -0.68 3.78 8.04
C PHE A 49 -0.58 3.12 9.41
N VAL A 50 -1.73 2.81 9.99
CA VAL A 50 -1.83 2.08 11.26
C VAL A 50 -2.21 0.63 10.96
N ASN A 51 -1.43 -0.32 11.48
CA ASN A 51 -1.75 -1.74 11.38
C ASN A 51 -3.01 -2.03 12.22
N GLN A 52 -4.04 -2.57 11.57
CA GLN A 52 -5.35 -2.87 12.18
C GLN A 52 -5.52 -4.36 12.54
N GLY A 53 -4.43 -5.14 12.54
CA GLY A 53 -4.43 -6.57 12.81
C GLY A 53 -4.68 -7.43 11.57
N GLU A 54 -5.00 -8.71 11.80
CA GLU A 54 -5.26 -9.67 10.73
C GLU A 54 -6.50 -9.29 9.92
N ILE A 55 -6.39 -9.45 8.61
CA ILE A 55 -7.52 -9.31 7.70
C ILE A 55 -8.40 -10.54 7.86
N THR A 56 -9.42 -10.44 8.72
CA THR A 56 -10.38 -11.53 9.01
C THR A 56 -11.43 -11.71 7.90
N THR A 57 -11.47 -10.80 6.92
CA THR A 57 -12.33 -10.94 5.76
C THR A 57 -11.68 -11.85 4.70
N PRO A 58 -12.43 -12.76 4.07
CA PRO A 58 -11.88 -13.65 3.05
C PRO A 58 -11.21 -12.82 1.94
N THR A 59 -9.94 -13.13 1.66
CA THR A 59 -9.18 -12.49 0.58
C THR A 59 -9.89 -12.78 -0.73
N THR A 60 -10.53 -11.77 -1.31
CA THR A 60 -11.22 -11.93 -2.58
C THR A 60 -10.18 -12.05 -3.69
N THR A 61 -9.92 -13.30 -4.09
CA THR A 61 -9.21 -13.73 -5.30
C THR A 61 -7.67 -13.67 -5.22
N PRO A 62 -6.95 -14.77 -5.54
CA PRO A 62 -5.51 -14.73 -5.70
C PRO A 62 -5.15 -13.83 -6.90
N ILE A 63 -4.39 -12.76 -6.64
CA ILE A 63 -3.81 -11.92 -7.68
C ILE A 63 -2.67 -12.73 -8.33
N ARG A 64 -2.90 -13.30 -9.52
CA ARG A 64 -1.82 -13.87 -10.34
C ARG A 64 -1.06 -12.69 -10.95
N HIS A 65 0.20 -12.53 -10.56
CA HIS A 65 1.14 -11.65 -11.23
C HIS A 65 1.62 -12.33 -12.52
N PHE A 66 1.55 -11.62 -13.65
CA PHE A 66 2.24 -11.94 -14.91
C PHE A 66 3.33 -10.90 -15.15
#